data_AF-A0A523W7J0-F1
#
_entry.id   AF-A0A523W7J0-F1
#
_cell.length_a   1.000
_cell.length_b   1.000
_cell.length_c   1.000
_cell.angle_alpha   90.00
_cell.angle_beta   90.00
_cell.angle_gamma   90.00
#
_symmetry.space_group_name_H-M   'P 1'
#
loop_
_entity.id
_entity.type
_entity.pdbx_description
1 polymer ?
#
loop_
_entity_poly.entity_id
_entity_poly.type
_entity_poly.pdbx_seq_one_letter_code
_entity_poly.pdbx_strand_id
1 'polypeptide(L)' 'MDNVKNYFSPIVFSKALEKLKVRALETIHIGDLLETDIAGAKAVGMKTVWFNWKSE' A
#
# COMPACT_ATOMS: atom_id res chain seq x y z
N MET A 1 -13.02 -11.15 19.34
CA MET A 1 -11.74 -10.44 19.59
C MET A 1 -11.54 -9.46 18.46
N ASP A 2 -12.45 -8.48 18.35
CA ASP A 2 -12.52 -7.57 17.20
C ASP A 2 -12.09 -6.16 17.59
N ASN A 3 -10.95 -6.08 18.28
CA ASN A 3 -10.34 -4.84 18.72
C ASN A 3 -9.06 -4.60 17.92
N VAL A 4 -9.15 -4.24 16.64
CA VAL A 4 -7.96 -3.79 15.91
C VAL A 4 -8.29 -2.64 14.99
N LYS A 5 -7.68 -1.49 15.28
CA LYS A 5 -7.59 -0.28 14.47
C LYS A 5 -7.26 -0.63 13.02
N ASN A 6 -8.26 -0.64 12.14
CA ASN A 6 -8.16 -1.05 10.74
C ASN A 6 -7.76 0.09 9.78
N TYR A 7 -6.91 1.02 10.20
CA TYR A 7 -6.48 2.15 9.36
C TYR A 7 -5.12 1.95 8.67
N PHE A 8 -4.33 0.96 9.08
CA PHE A 8 -2.95 0.77 8.62
C PHE A 8 -2.63 -0.69 8.26
N SER A 9 -3.54 -1.37 7.58
CA SER A 9 -3.35 -2.79 7.31
C SER A 9 -2.71 -3.03 5.94
N PRO A 10 -1.46 -3.54 5.87
CA PRO A 10 -0.85 -3.97 4.59
C PRO A 10 -1.66 -5.08 3.90
N ILE A 11 -2.63 -5.67 4.60
CA ILE A 11 -3.57 -6.68 4.09
C ILE A 11 -4.28 -6.20 2.81
N VAL A 12 -4.61 -4.91 2.67
CA VAL A 12 -5.28 -4.42 1.45
C VAL A 12 -4.40 -4.61 0.22
N PHE A 13 -3.09 -4.36 0.32
CA PHE A 13 -2.15 -4.52 -0.77
C PHE A 13 -1.92 -6.00 -1.08
N SER A 14 -1.75 -6.86 -0.07
CA SER A 14 -1.63 -8.31 -0.28
C SER A 14 -2.87 -8.89 -0.96
N LYS A 15 -4.08 -8.47 -0.55
CA LYS A 15 -5.34 -8.90 -1.19
C LYS A 15 -5.46 -8.41 -2.63
N ALA A 16 -4.99 -7.20 -2.93
CA ALA A 16 -4.98 -6.66 -4.29
C ALA A 16 -4.05 -7.49 -5.19
N LEU A 17 -2.82 -7.78 -4.73
CA LEU A 17 -1.86 -8.62 -5.45
C LEU A 17 -2.41 -10.03 -5.72
N GLU A 18 -3.04 -10.65 -4.72
CA GLU A 18 -3.67 -11.96 -4.85
C GLU A 18 -4.77 -11.97 -5.91
N LYS A 19 -5.69 -11.00 -5.86
CA LYS A 19 -6.80 -10.88 -6.82
C LYS A 19 -6.32 -10.61 -8.24
N LEU A 20 -5.27 -9.81 -8.38
CA LEU A 20 -4.66 -9.46 -9.67
C LEU A 20 -3.72 -10.57 -10.20
N LYS A 21 -3.33 -11.52 -9.35
CA LYS A 21 -2.39 -12.61 -9.67
C LYS A 21 -1.05 -12.10 -10.20
N VAL A 22 -0.52 -11.05 -9.57
CA VAL A 22 0.75 -10.41 -9.93
C VAL A 22 1.70 -10.38 -8.73
N ARG A 23 3.01 -10.32 -8.99
CA ARG A 23 4.01 -10.21 -7.93
C ARG A 23 4.19 -8.76 -7.49
N ALA A 24 4.40 -8.54 -6.19
CA ALA A 24 4.62 -7.21 -5.64
C ALA A 24 5.76 -6.43 -6.36
N LEU A 25 6.88 -7.10 -6.65
CA LEU A 25 8.05 -6.48 -7.31
C LEU A 25 7.75 -5.95 -8.74
N GLU A 26 6.70 -6.46 -9.38
CA GLU A 26 6.24 -6.11 -10.73
C GLU A 26 5.15 -5.04 -10.72
N THR A 27 4.75 -4.58 -9.53
CA THR A 27 3.68 -3.60 -9.36
C THR A 27 4.19 -2.31 -8.76
N ILE A 28 3.45 -1.24 -9.03
CA ILE A 28 3.68 0.08 -8.46
C ILE A 28 2.38 0.58 -7.82
N HIS A 29 2.48 1.08 -6.60
CA HIS A 29 1.39 1.79 -5.94
C HIS A 29 1.66 3.29 -5.97
N ILE A 30 0.65 4.09 -6.31
CA ILE A 30 0.72 5.54 -6.36
C ILE A 30 -0.33 6.08 -5.38
N GLY A 31 0.10 6.90 -4.44
CA GLY A 31 -0.77 7.51 -3.44
C GLY A 31 -0.14 8.78 -2.85
N ASP A 32 -0.94 9.56 -2.14
CA ASP A 32 -0.55 10.84 -1.57
C ASP A 32 -0.19 10.76 -0.08
N LEU A 33 -0.58 9.68 0.62
CA LEU A 33 -0.34 9.52 2.05
C LEU A 33 0.92 8.68 2.33
N LEU A 34 1.94 9.30 2.95
CA LEU A 34 3.19 8.63 3.30
C LEU A 34 2.98 7.42 4.23
N GLU A 35 2.14 7.56 5.25
CA GLU A 35 1.97 6.53 6.29
C GLU A 35 1.13 5.32 5.84
N THR A 36 0.16 5.52 4.95
CA THR A 36 -0.73 4.44 4.50
C THR A 36 -0.34 3.92 3.13
N ASP A 37 -0.26 4.79 2.12
CA ASP A 37 -0.07 4.37 0.74
C ASP A 37 1.37 3.91 0.52
N ILE A 38 2.32 4.73 0.98
CA ILE A 38 3.74 4.48 0.72
C ILE A 38 4.28 3.42 1.66
N ALA A 39 4.11 3.57 2.98
CA ALA A 39 4.61 2.59 3.93
C ALA A 39 3.89 1.24 3.79
N GLY A 40 2.56 1.24 3.58
CA GLY A 40 1.77 0.02 3.44
C GLY A 40 2.12 -0.80 2.19
N ALA A 41 2.26 -0.14 1.04
CA ALA A 41 2.66 -0.83 -0.19
C ALA A 41 4.12 -1.31 -0.15
N LYS A 42 5.03 -0.53 0.45
CA LYS A 42 6.43 -0.97 0.65
C LYS A 42 6.52 -2.21 1.55
N ALA A 43 5.68 -2.30 2.59
CA ALA A 43 5.68 -3.43 3.52
C ALA A 43 5.38 -4.79 2.85
N VAL A 44 4.70 -4.79 1.70
CA VAL A 44 4.43 -6.01 0.93
C VAL A 44 5.35 -6.20 -0.28
N GLY A 45 6.35 -5.32 -0.45
CA GLY A 45 7.36 -5.41 -1.50
C GLY A 45 6.99 -4.76 -2.83
N MET A 46 5.98 -3.88 -2.85
CA MET A 46 5.64 -3.10 -4.06
C MET A 46 6.60 -1.92 -4.25
N LYS A 47 6.78 -1.50 -5.50
CA LYS A 47 7.36 -0.19 -5.80
C LYS A 47 6.33 0.89 -5.43
N THR A 48 6.79 2.08 -5.06
CA THR A 48 5.87 3.18 -4.69
C THR A 48 6.26 4.50 -5.31
N VAL A 49 5.24 5.31 -5.63
CA VAL A 49 5.37 6.72 -6.01
C VAL A 49 4.56 7.54 -5.02
N TRP A 50 5.23 8.47 -4.35
CA TRP A 50 4.56 9.46 -3.54
C TRP A 50 4.13 10.64 -4.42
N PHE A 51 2.81 10.82 -4.55
CA PHE A 51 2.23 11.88 -5.34
C PHE A 51 1.89 13.08 -4.45
N ASN A 52 2.90 13.92 -4.22
CA ASN A 52 2.78 15.12 -3.40
C ASN A 52 2.20 16.30 -4.18
N TRP A 53 0.91 16.23 -4.51
CA TRP A 53 0.23 17.28 -5.27
C TRP A 53 0.01 18.57 -4.48
N LYS A 54 0.08 18.49 -3.15
CA LYS A 54 -0.05 19.64 -2.24
C LYS A 54 1.28 20.32 -1.93
N SER A 55 2.41 19.75 -2.37
CA SER A 55 3.76 20.23 -2.04
C SER A 55 4.05 20.27 -0.54
N GLU A 56 3.65 19.22 0.19
CA GLU A 56 3.99 18.97 1.60
C GLU A 56 5.48 18.63 1.82
#